data_AF-A0A2N0MD40-F1
#
_entry.id   AF-A0A2N0MD40-F1
#
_cell.length_a   1.000
_cell.length_b   1.000
_cell.length_c   1.000
_cell.angle_alpha   90.00
_cell.angle_beta   90.00
_cell.angle_gamma   90.00
#
_symmetry.space_group_name_H-M   'P 1'
#
loop_
_entity.id
_entity.type
_entity.pdbx_description
1 polymer ?
#
loop_
_entity_poly.entity_id
_entity_poly.type
_entity_poly.pdbx_seq_one_letter_code
_entity_poly.pdbx_strand_id
1 'polypeptide(L)'
;MRRGPDKRHVIITPFSETHPSQTKGYQLPVRPVFIVHGIGSQPKGEVLTAVVEPWVQFLGKHLGVDNVRLEAELRPESGPAHATITFGNERWEIWEAHWAQSFHPLKSFRVLTWGFSTLLHHTGSIFQGLIPILRGPGYPDSTQFVYQRRALGVRSKLADKLGGYPAVLLFVPLHILSLVLATAFFLLSQLPVGLFQPRLGAVITKLTEGLVQGPGDMAAILLSETRLASMKHELKDLMLSKAGSASANRPVPERATVIAHSAGATVAFAALSDPSLWETWDRASTGPKEISFLTVGSSLNLAWRSDHNHPIWRRNLDPRVRWIDFWARYDPVPHGPPVMEMQLKARGSDGGVFESVRVVNQDNPFSDHVSYWGNHPEVVSRFVHEIANVPEDAVGPPAELEPSGPPGPVSLGQAVWLALEDIKRHRNWVGTISLLRAYVPAAILGVVTALDFLTPWNTATVLGGPVLEFILPDEGNGGGLGPWLLVNLRSHPIQWLVGFAVIGVALYSLWQIIRLWVVEPKLSQNYPALGRGKNQN
;
A
#
# COMPACT_ATOMS: atom_id res chain seq x y z
N MET A 1 -42.40 -0.21 6.55
CA MET A 1 -41.63 1.05 6.53
C MET A 1 -40.14 0.72 6.62
N ARG A 2 -39.42 0.70 5.48
CA ARG A 2 -37.96 0.54 5.47
C ARG A 2 -37.35 1.91 5.78
N ARG A 3 -36.67 2.04 6.94
CA ARG A 3 -35.87 3.23 7.25
C ARG A 3 -34.79 3.37 6.18
N GLY A 4 -34.76 4.52 5.50
CA GLY A 4 -33.72 4.85 4.54
C GLY A 4 -32.33 4.95 5.21
N PRO A 5 -31.24 4.84 4.43
CA PRO A 5 -29.89 4.93 4.96
C PRO A 5 -29.59 6.33 5.54
N ASP A 6 -29.04 6.31 6.76
CA ASP A 6 -28.68 7.48 7.56
C ASP A 6 -27.48 8.22 6.92
N LYS A 7 -27.72 9.42 6.34
CA LYS A 7 -26.68 10.26 5.72
C LYS A 7 -25.80 10.86 6.80
N ARG A 8 -24.68 10.20 7.15
CA ARG A 8 -23.68 10.77 8.05
C ARG A 8 -22.80 11.77 7.29
N HIS A 9 -23.16 13.05 7.34
CA HIS A 9 -22.23 14.13 7.08
C HIS A 9 -21.27 14.22 8.28
N VAL A 10 -20.00 13.88 8.08
CA VAL A 10 -18.97 14.11 9.09
C VAL A 10 -18.53 15.58 8.93
N ILE A 11 -19.20 16.47 9.66
CA ILE A 11 -18.80 17.88 9.77
C ILE A 11 -17.90 17.99 11.00
N ILE A 12 -16.60 18.17 10.80
CA ILE A 12 -15.66 18.40 11.91
C ILE A 12 -15.71 19.90 12.25
N THR A 13 -16.48 20.22 13.29
CA THR A 13 -16.63 21.49 14.04
C THR A 13 -16.98 22.80 13.29
N PRO A 14 -17.96 23.57 13.80
CA PRO A 14 -18.25 24.92 13.30
C PRO A 14 -17.20 25.93 13.77
N PHE A 15 -16.69 26.71 12.82
CA PHE A 15 -15.83 27.87 13.05
C PHE A 15 -16.64 28.97 13.74
N SER A 16 -16.02 29.69 14.69
CA SER A 16 -16.55 30.96 15.20
C SER A 16 -16.48 31.99 14.07
N GLU A 17 -17.64 32.38 13.51
CA GLU A 17 -17.80 33.35 12.41
C GLU A 17 -17.37 34.77 12.81
N THR A 18 -16.09 35.00 13.08
CA THR A 18 -15.50 36.34 13.05
C THR A 18 -14.71 36.47 11.75
N HIS A 19 -15.42 36.48 10.63
CA HIS A 19 -14.82 36.68 9.31
C HIS A 19 -14.49 38.17 9.09
N PRO A 20 -13.22 38.53 8.79
CA PRO A 20 -12.91 39.83 8.22
C PRO A 20 -13.63 39.98 6.88
N SER A 21 -14.22 41.16 6.71
CA SER A 21 -14.96 41.68 5.55
C SER A 21 -14.56 41.05 4.20
N GLN A 22 -15.58 40.66 3.41
CA GLN A 22 -15.55 40.33 1.98
C GLN A 22 -14.54 41.15 1.17
N THR A 23 -13.28 40.73 1.14
CA THR A 23 -12.30 41.22 0.18
C THR A 23 -12.56 40.52 -1.14
N LYS A 24 -12.52 41.27 -2.25
CA LYS A 24 -12.72 40.80 -3.64
C LYS A 24 -12.28 39.34 -3.81
N GLY A 25 -13.21 38.48 -4.21
CA GLY A 25 -13.09 37.02 -4.22
C GLY A 25 -11.86 36.48 -4.96
N TYR A 26 -10.73 36.43 -4.26
CA TYR A 26 -9.54 35.71 -4.68
C TYR A 26 -9.90 34.23 -4.72
N GLN A 27 -9.92 33.66 -5.92
CA GLN A 27 -10.08 32.22 -6.09
C GLN A 27 -8.77 31.54 -5.76
N LEU A 28 -8.81 30.61 -4.81
CA LEU A 28 -7.64 29.81 -4.44
C LEU A 28 -7.19 28.96 -5.64
N PRO A 29 -5.87 28.86 -5.93
CA PRO A 29 -5.31 27.85 -6.79
C PRO A 29 -5.88 26.46 -6.46
N VAL A 30 -6.45 25.81 -7.49
CA VAL A 30 -7.01 24.46 -7.38
C VAL A 30 -5.98 23.45 -7.86
N ARG A 31 -5.72 22.40 -7.06
CA ARG A 31 -4.85 21.28 -7.42
C ARG A 31 -5.68 20.01 -7.62
N PRO A 32 -5.87 19.54 -8.87
CA PRO A 32 -6.60 18.31 -9.13
C PRO A 32 -5.73 17.08 -8.81
N VAL A 33 -6.26 16.18 -7.98
CA VAL A 33 -5.60 14.94 -7.57
C VAL A 33 -6.50 13.75 -7.84
N PHE A 34 -5.97 12.74 -8.53
CA PHE A 34 -6.69 11.52 -8.86
C PHE A 34 -6.04 10.33 -8.16
N ILE A 35 -6.80 9.63 -7.31
CA ILE A 35 -6.34 8.45 -6.59
C ILE A 35 -6.83 7.20 -7.30
N VAL A 36 -5.90 6.32 -7.67
CA VAL A 36 -6.17 5.06 -8.35
C VAL A 36 -5.83 3.92 -7.41
N HIS A 37 -6.86 3.25 -6.93
CA HIS A 37 -6.75 2.22 -5.91
C HIS A 37 -6.21 0.89 -6.45
N GLY A 38 -5.80 -0.01 -5.55
CA GLY A 38 -4.96 -1.17 -5.88
C GLY A 38 -5.66 -2.50 -6.13
N ILE A 39 -6.92 -2.66 -5.69
CA ILE A 39 -7.62 -3.96 -5.72
C ILE A 39 -8.94 -3.83 -6.47
N GLY A 40 -9.31 -4.85 -7.24
CA GLY A 40 -10.52 -4.87 -8.08
C GLY A 40 -11.84 -5.01 -7.31
N SER A 41 -11.80 -5.08 -5.98
CA SER A 41 -12.96 -5.28 -5.10
C SER A 41 -13.11 -4.23 -4.00
N GLN A 42 -12.35 -3.14 -4.07
CA GLN A 42 -12.38 -2.10 -3.03
C GLN A 42 -13.72 -1.37 -2.99
N PRO A 43 -14.33 -1.20 -1.80
CA PRO A 43 -15.47 -0.33 -1.61
C PRO A 43 -15.15 1.13 -1.96
N LYS A 44 -16.07 1.78 -2.67
CA LYS A 44 -15.99 3.20 -3.01
C LYS A 44 -15.82 4.07 -1.75
N GLY A 45 -14.86 4.99 -1.79
CA GLY A 45 -14.52 5.94 -0.73
C GLY A 45 -13.53 5.41 0.32
N GLU A 46 -13.28 4.10 0.37
CA GLU A 46 -12.40 3.52 1.39
C GLU A 46 -10.94 3.95 1.19
N VAL A 47 -10.47 3.90 -0.06
CA VAL A 47 -9.10 4.28 -0.39
C VAL A 47 -8.91 5.78 -0.22
N LEU A 48 -9.90 6.58 -0.63
CA LEU A 48 -9.89 8.02 -0.42
C LEU A 48 -9.69 8.37 1.06
N THR A 49 -10.40 7.67 1.97
CA THR A 49 -10.23 7.86 3.42
C THR A 49 -8.82 7.49 3.87
N ALA A 50 -8.32 6.33 3.45
CA ALA A 50 -7.00 5.84 3.85
C ALA A 50 -5.84 6.75 3.39
N VAL A 51 -6.02 7.46 2.28
CA VAL A 51 -5.01 8.34 1.69
C VAL A 51 -5.12 9.78 2.21
N VAL A 52 -6.34 10.34 2.24
CA VAL A 52 -6.57 11.75 2.57
C VAL A 52 -6.35 12.03 4.05
N GLU A 53 -6.77 11.13 4.94
CA GLU A 53 -6.65 11.32 6.38
C GLU A 53 -5.20 11.57 6.83
N PRO A 54 -4.20 10.76 6.42
CA PRO A 54 -2.78 11.06 6.69
C PRO A 54 -2.30 12.41 6.16
N TRP A 55 -2.85 12.91 5.04
CA TRP A 55 -2.46 14.20 4.49
C TRP A 55 -2.99 15.35 5.33
N VAL A 56 -4.25 15.28 5.76
CA VAL A 56 -4.82 16.30 6.65
C VAL A 56 -4.10 16.27 8.00
N GLN A 57 -3.73 15.09 8.51
CA GLN A 57 -2.92 14.96 9.73
C GLN A 57 -1.52 15.57 9.54
N PHE A 58 -0.87 15.33 8.41
CA PHE A 58 0.41 15.94 8.07
C PHE A 58 0.31 17.46 8.02
N LEU A 59 -0.65 17.99 7.25
CA LEU A 59 -0.87 19.42 7.10
C LEU A 59 -1.24 20.06 8.44
N GLY A 60 -2.14 19.46 9.22
CA GLY A 60 -2.56 19.98 10.53
C GLY A 60 -1.42 19.97 11.54
N LYS A 61 -0.54 18.97 11.51
CA LYS A 61 0.65 18.91 12.37
C LYS A 61 1.63 20.05 12.08
N HIS A 62 1.83 20.40 10.81
CA HIS A 62 2.87 21.36 10.42
C HIS A 62 2.36 22.78 10.22
N LEU A 63 1.14 22.95 9.71
CA LEU A 63 0.52 24.25 9.42
C LEU A 63 -0.45 24.69 10.53
N GLY A 64 -0.80 23.82 11.47
CA GLY A 64 -1.82 24.05 12.49
C GLY A 64 -3.18 23.47 12.08
N VAL A 65 -3.85 22.79 13.01
CA VAL A 65 -5.14 22.11 12.77
C VAL A 65 -6.22 23.08 12.30
N ASP A 66 -6.27 24.27 12.90
CA ASP A 66 -7.27 25.30 12.56
C ASP A 66 -7.07 25.89 11.15
N ASN A 67 -5.90 25.66 10.54
CA ASN A 67 -5.56 26.14 9.21
C ASN A 67 -5.84 25.12 8.10
N VAL A 68 -6.38 23.93 8.45
CA VAL A 68 -6.65 22.86 7.49
C VAL A 68 -8.11 22.44 7.58
N ARG A 69 -8.85 22.62 6.48
CA ARG A 69 -10.24 22.21 6.35
C ARG A 69 -10.34 21.01 5.42
N LEU A 70 -11.09 20.00 5.85
CA LEU A 70 -11.44 18.83 5.05
C LEU A 70 -12.95 18.79 4.82
N GLU A 71 -13.35 18.66 3.56
CA GLU A 71 -14.71 18.31 3.15
C GLU A 71 -14.64 17.02 2.35
N ALA A 72 -15.49 16.04 2.63
CA ALA A 72 -15.45 14.77 1.92
C ALA A 72 -16.84 14.17 1.70
N GLU A 73 -17.05 13.63 0.51
CA GLU A 73 -18.18 12.79 0.16
C GLU A 73 -17.67 11.43 -0.30
N LEU A 74 -17.61 10.49 0.66
CA LEU A 74 -17.00 9.17 0.44
C LEU A 74 -17.94 8.19 -0.30
N ARG A 75 -19.25 8.38 -0.18
CA ARG A 75 -20.26 7.48 -0.78
C ARG A 75 -21.34 8.28 -1.52
N PRO A 76 -20.97 9.05 -2.55
CA PRO A 76 -21.94 9.81 -3.32
C PRO A 76 -22.89 8.86 -4.05
N GLU A 77 -24.17 9.24 -4.13
CA GLU A 77 -25.21 8.51 -4.85
C GLU A 77 -24.86 8.37 -6.34
N SER A 78 -24.22 9.39 -6.91
CA SER A 78 -23.75 9.42 -8.31
C SER A 78 -22.33 9.99 -8.41
N GLY A 79 -21.53 9.51 -9.37
CA GLY A 79 -20.17 10.03 -9.62
C GLY A 79 -19.10 9.46 -8.69
N PRO A 80 -17.84 9.95 -8.75
CA PRO A 80 -16.72 9.44 -7.97
C PRO A 80 -16.79 9.90 -6.50
N ALA A 81 -16.21 9.10 -5.58
CA ALA A 81 -15.93 9.61 -4.23
C ALA A 81 -14.95 10.78 -4.32
N HIS A 82 -15.14 11.81 -3.49
CA HIS A 82 -14.33 13.01 -3.56
C HIS A 82 -14.06 13.65 -2.20
N ALA A 83 -12.93 14.35 -2.10
CA ALA A 83 -12.55 15.15 -0.95
C ALA A 83 -11.95 16.48 -1.40
N THR A 84 -12.11 17.52 -0.59
CA THR A 84 -11.49 18.82 -0.76
C THR A 84 -10.71 19.15 0.50
N ILE A 85 -9.41 19.43 0.35
CA ILE A 85 -8.56 19.96 1.42
C ILE A 85 -8.29 21.42 1.12
N THR A 86 -8.58 22.32 2.06
CA THR A 86 -8.27 23.75 1.93
C THR A 86 -7.37 24.19 3.08
N PHE A 87 -6.27 24.85 2.76
CA PHE A 87 -5.32 25.37 3.75
C PHE A 87 -4.51 26.53 3.17
N GLY A 88 -4.23 27.55 3.98
CA GLY A 88 -3.56 28.76 3.50
C GLY A 88 -4.22 29.31 2.22
N ASN A 89 -3.44 29.38 1.13
CA ASN A 89 -3.92 29.80 -0.19
C ASN A 89 -4.06 28.64 -1.18
N GLU A 90 -4.17 27.39 -0.73
CA GLU A 90 -4.24 26.20 -1.58
C GLU A 90 -5.58 25.48 -1.39
N ARG A 91 -6.10 24.92 -2.49
CA ARG A 91 -7.28 24.06 -2.50
C ARG A 91 -6.98 22.80 -3.31
N TRP A 92 -6.99 21.65 -2.65
CA TRP A 92 -6.81 20.36 -3.33
C TRP A 92 -8.16 19.71 -3.54
N GLU A 93 -8.48 19.39 -4.78
CA GLU A 93 -9.68 18.65 -5.14
C GLU A 93 -9.26 17.23 -5.52
N ILE A 94 -9.73 16.25 -4.74
CA ILE A 94 -9.22 14.89 -4.73
C ILE A 94 -10.36 13.96 -5.12
N TRP A 95 -10.16 13.14 -6.15
CA TRP A 95 -11.16 12.17 -6.62
C TRP A 95 -10.60 10.76 -6.65
N GLU A 96 -11.42 9.81 -6.26
CA GLU A 96 -11.11 8.39 -6.41
C GLU A 96 -11.57 7.89 -7.80
N ALA A 97 -10.62 7.35 -8.56
CA ALA A 97 -10.90 6.57 -9.76
C ALA A 97 -11.30 5.14 -9.36
N HIS A 98 -12.60 4.93 -9.14
CA HIS A 98 -13.16 3.66 -8.68
C HIS A 98 -13.29 2.64 -9.81
N TRP A 99 -12.17 2.17 -10.35
CA TRP A 99 -12.14 1.23 -11.48
C TRP A 99 -12.61 -0.19 -11.10
N ALA A 100 -12.73 -0.50 -9.80
CA ALA A 100 -13.25 -1.79 -9.31
C ALA A 100 -14.64 -2.13 -9.87
N GLN A 101 -15.49 -1.13 -10.19
CA GLN A 101 -16.80 -1.39 -10.79
C GLN A 101 -16.71 -2.02 -12.20
N SER A 102 -15.61 -1.77 -12.89
CA SER A 102 -15.31 -2.24 -14.24
C SER A 102 -14.40 -3.47 -14.24
N PHE A 103 -14.09 -3.98 -13.04
CA PHE A 103 -13.29 -5.19 -12.86
C PHE A 103 -14.17 -6.44 -12.97
N HIS A 104 -13.77 -7.35 -13.85
CA HIS A 104 -14.36 -8.67 -13.95
C HIS A 104 -13.31 -9.72 -13.60
N PRO A 105 -13.54 -10.59 -12.59
CA PRO A 105 -12.58 -11.63 -12.24
C PRO A 105 -12.37 -12.61 -13.41
N LEU A 106 -11.18 -13.22 -13.46
CA LEU A 106 -10.90 -14.32 -14.38
C LEU A 106 -11.44 -15.65 -13.80
N LYS A 107 -11.59 -16.65 -14.68
CA LYS A 107 -11.85 -18.03 -14.24
C LYS A 107 -10.68 -18.52 -13.38
N SER A 108 -11.00 -19.17 -12.26
CA SER A 108 -10.05 -19.56 -11.21
C SER A 108 -8.84 -20.32 -11.75
N PHE A 109 -9.02 -21.22 -12.72
CA PHE A 109 -7.92 -22.00 -13.29
C PHE A 109 -6.80 -21.14 -13.90
N ARG A 110 -7.14 -20.14 -14.72
CA ARG A 110 -6.14 -19.25 -15.35
C ARG A 110 -5.43 -18.38 -14.32
N VAL A 111 -6.17 -17.92 -13.30
CA VAL A 111 -5.59 -17.17 -12.18
C VAL A 111 -4.59 -18.03 -11.42
N LEU A 112 -4.92 -19.28 -11.15
CA LEU A 112 -4.06 -20.17 -10.38
C LEU A 112 -2.77 -20.50 -11.14
N THR A 113 -2.84 -20.78 -12.45
CA THR A 113 -1.63 -21.01 -13.26
C THR A 113 -0.73 -19.77 -13.34
N TRP A 114 -1.35 -18.58 -13.51
CA TRP A 114 -0.61 -17.32 -13.54
C TRP A 114 -0.03 -17.00 -12.16
N GLY A 115 -0.82 -17.14 -11.10
CA GLY A 115 -0.46 -16.88 -9.72
C GLY A 115 0.70 -17.76 -9.27
N PHE A 116 0.73 -19.04 -9.66
CA PHE A 116 1.84 -19.94 -9.38
C PHE A 116 3.14 -19.50 -10.07
N SER A 117 3.07 -19.14 -11.35
CA SER A 117 4.23 -18.60 -12.09
C SER A 117 4.73 -17.30 -11.45
N THR A 118 3.82 -16.37 -11.14
CA THR A 118 4.13 -15.12 -10.44
C THR A 118 4.78 -15.38 -9.09
N LEU A 119 4.28 -16.36 -8.33
CA LEU A 119 4.78 -16.71 -7.01
C LEU A 119 6.24 -17.20 -7.09
N LEU A 120 6.58 -18.07 -8.04
CA LEU A 120 7.96 -18.52 -8.27
C LEU A 120 8.91 -17.35 -8.62
N HIS A 121 8.48 -16.45 -9.49
CA HIS A 121 9.26 -15.25 -9.83
C HIS A 121 9.37 -14.29 -8.64
N HIS A 122 8.31 -14.20 -7.84
CA HIS A 122 8.29 -13.42 -6.62
C HIS A 122 9.32 -13.94 -5.62
N THR A 123 9.34 -15.26 -5.41
CA THR A 123 10.33 -15.93 -4.58
C THR A 123 11.74 -15.54 -4.99
N GLY A 124 12.09 -15.71 -6.28
CA GLY A 124 13.43 -15.37 -6.79
C GLY A 124 13.82 -13.91 -6.59
N SER A 125 12.87 -12.98 -6.74
CA SER A 125 13.11 -11.54 -6.54
C SER A 125 13.33 -11.20 -5.06
N ILE A 126 12.55 -11.80 -4.15
CA ILE A 126 12.73 -11.64 -2.70
C ILE A 126 14.13 -12.11 -2.31
N PHE A 127 14.57 -13.25 -2.84
CA PHE A 127 15.94 -13.75 -2.63
C PHE A 127 17.02 -12.78 -3.12
N GLN A 128 16.89 -12.27 -4.36
CA GLN A 128 17.82 -11.27 -4.90
C GLN A 128 17.85 -9.99 -4.05
N GLY A 129 16.68 -9.53 -3.59
CA GLY A 129 16.55 -8.36 -2.73
C GLY A 129 17.13 -8.57 -1.34
N LEU A 130 17.14 -9.80 -0.82
CA LEU A 130 17.65 -10.10 0.52
C LEU A 130 19.16 -10.35 0.54
N ILE A 131 19.74 -10.92 -0.52
CA ILE A 131 21.17 -11.24 -0.59
C ILE A 131 21.94 -10.04 -1.17
N PRO A 132 22.77 -9.33 -0.37
CA PRO A 132 23.41 -8.09 -0.82
C PRO A 132 24.29 -8.24 -2.06
N ILE A 133 24.91 -9.41 -2.27
CA ILE A 133 25.77 -9.67 -3.44
C ILE A 133 24.97 -9.88 -4.73
N LEU A 134 23.68 -10.24 -4.62
CA LEU A 134 22.78 -10.41 -5.76
C LEU A 134 22.02 -9.12 -6.08
N ARG A 135 22.13 -8.09 -5.23
CA ARG A 135 21.60 -6.77 -5.55
C ARG A 135 22.46 -6.22 -6.69
N GLY A 136 21.84 -6.01 -7.84
CA GLY A 136 22.45 -5.29 -8.95
C GLY A 136 22.93 -3.90 -8.51
N PRO A 137 23.63 -3.17 -9.40
CA PRO A 137 24.06 -1.81 -9.11
C PRO A 137 22.88 -1.00 -8.58
N GLY A 138 23.10 -0.35 -7.43
CA GLY A 138 22.06 0.51 -6.85
C GLY A 138 21.66 1.58 -7.86
N TYR A 139 20.37 1.94 -7.90
CA TYR A 139 19.97 3.09 -8.71
C TYR A 139 20.73 4.33 -8.28
N PRO A 140 21.11 5.20 -9.24
CA PRO A 140 21.74 6.46 -8.93
C PRO A 140 20.88 7.22 -7.94
N ASP A 141 21.53 7.93 -7.02
CA ASP A 141 20.81 8.82 -6.12
C ASP A 141 20.23 9.98 -6.96
N SER A 142 18.99 10.36 -6.65
CA SER A 142 18.38 11.52 -7.28
C SER A 142 19.20 12.76 -6.94
N THR A 143 19.33 13.67 -7.89
CA THR A 143 19.96 14.97 -7.65
C THR A 143 19.07 15.87 -6.79
N GLN A 144 17.75 15.71 -6.89
CA GLN A 144 16.77 16.53 -6.18
C GLN A 144 16.75 16.19 -4.69
N PHE A 145 16.90 17.20 -3.82
CA PHE A 145 16.97 17.06 -2.37
C PHE A 145 15.80 16.25 -1.80
N VAL A 146 14.61 16.47 -2.36
CA VAL A 146 13.38 15.79 -1.95
C VAL A 146 13.49 14.29 -2.19
N TYR A 147 14.14 13.81 -3.26
CA TYR A 147 14.23 12.38 -3.59
C TYR A 147 15.57 11.72 -3.24
N GLN A 148 16.53 12.51 -2.74
CA GLN A 148 17.81 11.99 -2.30
C GLN A 148 17.64 10.87 -1.26
N ARG A 149 18.40 9.79 -1.47
CA ARG A 149 18.46 8.71 -0.50
C ARG A 149 19.21 9.18 0.74
N ARG A 150 18.50 9.19 1.87
CA ARG A 150 19.15 9.42 3.15
C ARG A 150 19.88 8.17 3.60
N ALA A 151 21.13 8.34 4.08
CA ALA A 151 21.92 7.22 4.57
C ALA A 151 21.25 6.53 5.76
N LEU A 152 21.27 5.21 5.77
CA LEU A 152 20.85 4.42 6.93
C LEU A 152 21.85 4.58 8.07
N GLY A 153 21.35 4.83 9.28
CA GLY A 153 22.17 4.79 10.49
C GLY A 153 22.73 3.39 10.73
N VAL A 154 23.80 3.29 11.53
CA VAL A 154 24.46 2.01 11.86
C VAL A 154 23.46 1.00 12.46
N ARG A 155 22.54 1.46 13.31
CA ARG A 155 21.49 0.61 13.91
C ARG A 155 20.55 0.04 12.86
N SER A 156 20.07 0.84 11.91
CA SER A 156 19.22 0.36 10.82
C SER A 156 19.99 -0.59 9.89
N LYS A 157 21.29 -0.34 9.62
CA LYS A 157 22.14 -1.28 8.87
C LYS A 157 22.31 -2.62 9.61
N LEU A 158 22.45 -2.59 10.93
CA LEU A 158 22.55 -3.79 11.75
C LEU A 158 21.20 -4.53 11.80
N ALA A 159 20.10 -3.82 12.01
CA ALA A 159 18.74 -4.36 11.93
C ALA A 159 18.45 -4.97 10.55
N ASP A 160 18.90 -4.33 9.48
CA ASP A 160 18.77 -4.83 8.11
C ASP A 160 19.49 -6.15 7.88
N LYS A 161 20.64 -6.36 8.55
CA LYS A 161 21.38 -7.61 8.52
C LYS A 161 20.77 -8.65 9.44
N LEU A 162 20.57 -8.31 10.73
CA LEU A 162 20.05 -9.20 11.76
C LEU A 162 18.58 -9.57 11.58
N GLY A 163 17.77 -8.73 10.98
CA GLY A 163 16.40 -9.04 10.59
C GLY A 163 16.37 -9.70 9.22
N GLY A 164 17.16 -9.19 8.27
CA GLY A 164 17.19 -9.71 6.90
C GLY A 164 17.65 -11.16 6.80
N TYR A 165 18.74 -11.57 7.47
CA TYR A 165 19.25 -12.94 7.36
C TYR A 165 18.33 -13.99 8.01
N PRO A 166 17.82 -13.81 9.24
CA PRO A 166 16.84 -14.73 9.81
C PRO A 166 15.50 -14.68 9.08
N ALA A 167 15.08 -13.50 8.58
CA ALA A 167 13.92 -13.43 7.70
C ALA A 167 14.15 -14.29 6.45
N VAL A 168 15.32 -14.23 5.79
CA VAL A 168 15.64 -15.18 4.71
C VAL A 168 15.55 -16.62 5.21
N LEU A 169 16.26 -16.96 6.28
CA LEU A 169 16.36 -18.35 6.76
C LEU A 169 15.02 -18.96 7.19
N LEU A 170 14.08 -18.16 7.71
CA LEU A 170 12.76 -18.62 8.15
C LEU A 170 11.70 -18.46 7.07
N PHE A 171 11.69 -17.30 6.39
CA PHE A 171 10.71 -16.99 5.36
C PHE A 171 10.87 -17.91 4.16
N VAL A 172 12.09 -18.29 3.80
CA VAL A 172 12.32 -19.15 2.64
C VAL A 172 11.71 -20.54 2.82
N PRO A 173 11.99 -21.31 3.89
CA PRO A 173 11.32 -22.58 4.14
C PRO A 173 9.80 -22.43 4.27
N LEU A 174 9.32 -21.41 4.99
CA LEU A 174 7.89 -21.14 5.14
C LEU A 174 7.23 -20.83 3.80
N HIS A 175 7.92 -20.11 2.92
CA HIS A 175 7.44 -19.75 1.60
C HIS A 175 7.45 -20.96 0.66
N ILE A 176 8.50 -21.78 0.69
CA ILE A 176 8.54 -23.07 -0.03
C ILE A 176 7.43 -23.98 0.45
N LEU A 177 7.21 -24.09 1.77
CA LEU A 177 6.11 -24.84 2.34
C LEU A 177 4.75 -24.26 1.88
N SER A 178 4.60 -22.94 1.88
CA SER A 178 3.40 -22.27 1.39
C SER A 178 3.16 -22.53 -0.10
N LEU A 179 4.23 -22.55 -0.91
CA LEU A 179 4.19 -22.93 -2.32
C LEU A 179 3.75 -24.38 -2.51
N VAL A 180 4.31 -25.31 -1.74
CA VAL A 180 3.95 -26.73 -1.77
C VAL A 180 2.49 -26.91 -1.36
N LEU A 181 2.07 -26.28 -0.26
CA LEU A 181 0.68 -26.31 0.20
C LEU A 181 -0.25 -25.70 -0.83
N ALA A 182 0.08 -24.53 -1.39
CA ALA A 182 -0.71 -23.89 -2.44
C ALA A 182 -0.81 -24.78 -3.69
N THR A 183 0.25 -25.49 -4.06
CA THR A 183 0.25 -26.47 -5.16
C THR A 183 -0.64 -27.66 -4.84
N ALA A 184 -0.54 -28.21 -3.63
CA ALA A 184 -1.40 -29.30 -3.18
C ALA A 184 -2.87 -28.89 -3.17
N PHE A 185 -3.18 -27.70 -2.63
CA PHE A 185 -4.52 -27.13 -2.65
C PHE A 185 -5.01 -26.87 -4.08
N PHE A 186 -4.13 -26.40 -4.96
CA PHE A 186 -4.45 -26.23 -6.37
C PHE A 186 -4.86 -27.56 -7.00
N LEU A 187 -4.06 -28.61 -6.85
CA LEU A 187 -4.37 -29.94 -7.37
C LEU A 187 -5.66 -30.52 -6.76
N LEU A 188 -5.84 -30.37 -5.44
CA LEU A 188 -7.06 -30.79 -4.74
C LEU A 188 -8.30 -30.02 -5.22
N SER A 189 -8.17 -28.73 -5.53
CA SER A 189 -9.27 -27.91 -6.05
C SER A 189 -9.72 -28.33 -7.46
N GLN A 190 -8.85 -29.03 -8.21
CA GLN A 190 -9.21 -29.59 -9.52
C GLN A 190 -9.98 -30.91 -9.39
N LEU A 191 -9.89 -31.58 -8.25
CA LEU A 191 -10.66 -32.79 -7.97
C LEU A 191 -12.08 -32.40 -7.53
N PRO A 192 -13.10 -33.21 -7.85
CA PRO A 192 -14.46 -32.96 -7.41
C PRO A 192 -14.64 -33.38 -5.93
N VAL A 193 -13.78 -32.89 -5.04
CA VAL A 193 -13.76 -33.24 -3.60
C VAL A 193 -15.11 -32.96 -2.95
N GLY A 194 -15.82 -31.92 -3.39
CA GLY A 194 -17.17 -31.61 -2.92
C GLY A 194 -18.22 -32.70 -3.19
N LEU A 195 -18.02 -33.57 -4.18
CA LEU A 195 -18.90 -34.72 -4.42
C LEU A 195 -18.73 -35.80 -3.35
N PHE A 196 -17.55 -35.93 -2.76
CA PHE A 196 -17.24 -36.96 -1.77
C PHE A 196 -17.24 -36.43 -0.34
N GLN A 197 -16.93 -35.15 -0.14
CA GLN A 197 -16.97 -34.48 1.16
C GLN A 197 -17.31 -32.98 1.04
N PRO A 198 -18.58 -32.58 1.21
CA PRO A 198 -19.04 -31.21 1.01
C PRO A 198 -18.34 -30.16 1.89
N ARG A 199 -18.00 -30.51 3.14
CA ARG A 199 -17.34 -29.58 4.09
C ARG A 199 -15.94 -29.18 3.64
N LEU A 200 -15.11 -30.15 3.23
CA LEU A 200 -13.77 -29.88 2.70
C LEU A 200 -13.84 -29.15 1.36
N GLY A 201 -14.81 -29.48 0.51
CA GLY A 201 -15.10 -28.71 -0.70
C GLY A 201 -15.29 -27.21 -0.39
N ALA A 202 -16.15 -26.88 0.58
CA ALA A 202 -16.38 -25.49 0.99
C ALA A 202 -15.13 -24.79 1.55
N VAL A 203 -14.31 -25.50 2.33
CA VAL A 203 -13.02 -24.97 2.86
C VAL A 203 -12.04 -24.70 1.72
N ILE A 204 -11.87 -25.65 0.79
CA ILE A 204 -10.99 -25.49 -0.38
C ILE A 204 -11.47 -24.33 -1.25
N THR A 205 -12.78 -24.19 -1.48
CA THR A 205 -13.34 -23.07 -2.24
C THR A 205 -13.02 -21.74 -1.58
N LYS A 206 -13.26 -21.57 -0.27
CA LYS A 206 -12.95 -20.34 0.45
C LYS A 206 -11.45 -20.01 0.45
N LEU A 207 -10.60 -21.02 0.64
CA LEU A 207 -9.14 -20.84 0.56
C LEU A 207 -8.71 -20.44 -0.85
N THR A 208 -9.27 -21.07 -1.88
CA THR A 208 -8.99 -20.74 -3.28
C THR A 208 -9.47 -19.34 -3.61
N GLU A 209 -10.66 -18.93 -3.19
CA GLU A 209 -11.17 -17.57 -3.33
C GLU A 209 -10.24 -16.55 -2.69
N GLY A 210 -9.76 -16.81 -1.47
CA GLY A 210 -8.79 -15.96 -0.79
C GLY A 210 -7.42 -15.89 -1.48
N LEU A 211 -6.93 -16.99 -2.04
CA LEU A 211 -5.66 -17.03 -2.79
C LEU A 211 -5.76 -16.40 -4.18
N VAL A 212 -6.94 -16.47 -4.81
CA VAL A 212 -7.24 -15.89 -6.12
C VAL A 212 -7.44 -14.38 -5.99
N GLN A 213 -7.99 -13.89 -4.88
CA GLN A 213 -8.09 -12.46 -4.56
C GLN A 213 -6.69 -11.85 -4.43
N GLY A 214 -6.34 -10.91 -5.30
CA GLY A 214 -5.01 -10.30 -5.40
C GLY A 214 -4.27 -10.71 -6.68
N PRO A 215 -3.63 -11.90 -6.75
CA PRO A 215 -2.98 -12.36 -7.98
C PRO A 215 -3.96 -12.41 -9.17
N GLY A 216 -5.21 -12.78 -8.93
CA GLY A 216 -6.24 -12.82 -9.96
C GLY A 216 -6.57 -11.45 -10.56
N ASP A 217 -6.41 -10.38 -9.78
CA ASP A 217 -6.68 -9.02 -10.25
C ASP A 217 -5.65 -8.59 -11.28
N MET A 218 -4.37 -8.87 -11.00
CA MET A 218 -3.29 -8.59 -11.93
C MET A 218 -3.37 -9.45 -13.19
N ALA A 219 -3.69 -10.74 -13.04
CA ALA A 219 -3.94 -11.61 -14.17
C ALA A 219 -5.09 -11.06 -15.04
N ALA A 220 -6.18 -10.59 -14.43
CA ALA A 220 -7.33 -10.04 -15.16
C ALA A 220 -7.00 -8.74 -15.88
N ILE A 221 -6.13 -7.90 -15.31
CA ILE A 221 -5.60 -6.69 -15.95
C ILE A 221 -4.76 -7.03 -17.18
N LEU A 222 -3.88 -8.03 -17.11
CA LEU A 222 -2.89 -8.31 -18.15
C LEU A 222 -3.36 -9.30 -19.22
N LEU A 223 -4.30 -10.20 -18.90
CA LEU A 223 -4.74 -11.23 -19.83
C LEU A 223 -5.97 -10.81 -20.65
N SER A 224 -6.51 -9.60 -20.43
CA SER A 224 -7.72 -9.13 -21.11
C SER A 224 -7.64 -7.64 -21.43
N GLU A 225 -7.28 -7.33 -22.67
CA GLU A 225 -7.23 -5.95 -23.17
C GLU A 225 -8.57 -5.22 -23.05
N THR A 226 -9.69 -5.92 -23.25
CA THR A 226 -11.03 -5.33 -23.10
C THR A 226 -11.33 -4.90 -21.67
N ARG A 227 -10.93 -5.70 -20.67
CA ARG A 227 -11.07 -5.33 -19.26
C ARG A 227 -10.16 -4.16 -18.92
N LEU A 228 -8.89 -4.21 -19.33
CA LEU A 228 -7.97 -3.10 -19.12
C LEU A 228 -8.46 -1.81 -19.80
N ALA A 229 -9.01 -1.91 -21.00
CA ALA A 229 -9.61 -0.78 -21.71
C ALA A 229 -10.76 -0.16 -20.92
N SER A 230 -11.63 -0.98 -20.32
CA SER A 230 -12.71 -0.51 -19.46
C SER A 230 -12.17 0.14 -18.17
N MET A 231 -11.21 -0.50 -17.48
CA MET A 231 -10.62 0.04 -16.24
C MET A 231 -9.90 1.37 -16.47
N LYS A 232 -9.13 1.51 -17.55
CA LYS A 232 -8.43 2.77 -17.86
C LYS A 232 -9.39 3.87 -18.34
N HIS A 233 -10.53 3.49 -18.94
CA HIS A 233 -11.56 4.46 -19.36
C HIS A 233 -12.16 5.18 -18.16
N GLU A 234 -12.41 4.48 -17.04
CA GLU A 234 -12.88 5.10 -15.78
C GLU A 234 -11.97 6.24 -15.32
N LEU A 235 -10.65 6.04 -15.34
CA LEU A 235 -9.69 7.06 -14.96
C LEU A 235 -9.65 8.21 -16.00
N LYS A 236 -9.62 7.89 -17.29
CA LYS A 236 -9.61 8.91 -18.36
C LYS A 236 -10.84 9.80 -18.30
N ASP A 237 -12.02 9.23 -18.16
CA ASP A 237 -13.28 9.95 -18.11
C ASP A 237 -13.36 10.83 -16.88
N LEU A 238 -12.94 10.30 -15.73
CA LEU A 238 -12.81 11.09 -14.51
C LEU A 238 -11.88 12.29 -14.73
N MET A 239 -10.67 12.05 -15.24
CA MET A 239 -9.66 13.09 -15.48
C MET A 239 -10.17 14.15 -16.45
N LEU A 240 -10.73 13.75 -17.59
CA LEU A 240 -11.25 14.67 -18.61
C LEU A 240 -12.46 15.46 -18.11
N SER A 241 -13.37 14.83 -17.36
CA SER A 241 -14.54 15.49 -16.79
C SER A 241 -14.15 16.58 -15.78
N LYS A 242 -13.02 16.41 -15.06
CA LYS A 242 -12.55 17.38 -14.06
C LYS A 242 -11.64 18.43 -14.66
N ALA A 243 -10.77 18.05 -15.59
CA ALA A 243 -9.91 19.00 -16.30
C ALA A 243 -10.71 20.02 -17.13
N GLY A 244 -11.81 19.59 -17.77
CA GLY A 244 -12.68 20.48 -18.54
C GLY A 244 -13.70 21.28 -17.71
N SER A 245 -13.88 20.93 -16.43
CA SER A 245 -14.88 21.58 -15.56
C SER A 245 -14.41 22.87 -14.89
N ALA A 246 -13.25 23.41 -15.28
CA ALA A 246 -12.82 24.72 -14.82
C ALA A 246 -13.91 25.73 -15.18
N SER A 247 -14.66 26.17 -14.16
CA SER A 247 -15.65 27.25 -14.30
C SER A 247 -14.99 28.40 -15.05
N ALA A 248 -15.71 29.08 -15.94
CA ALA A 248 -15.15 30.12 -16.83
C ALA A 248 -14.33 31.22 -16.11
N ASN A 249 -14.43 31.30 -14.77
CA ASN A 249 -13.70 32.24 -13.93
C ASN A 249 -12.55 31.63 -13.10
N ARG A 250 -12.24 30.33 -13.22
CA ARG A 250 -11.17 29.67 -12.47
C ARG A 250 -9.87 29.66 -13.28
N PRO A 251 -8.73 30.01 -12.66
CA PRO A 251 -7.44 29.83 -13.31
C PRO A 251 -7.23 28.34 -13.60
N VAL A 252 -6.69 28.07 -14.78
CA VAL A 252 -6.33 26.72 -15.21
C VAL A 252 -5.26 26.18 -14.26
N PRO A 253 -5.47 25.00 -13.64
CA PRO A 253 -4.42 24.38 -12.84
C PRO A 253 -3.21 24.11 -13.72
N GLU A 254 -1.99 24.43 -13.27
CA GLU A 254 -0.77 24.18 -14.06
C GLU A 254 -0.42 22.68 -14.13
N ARG A 255 -0.74 21.95 -13.06
CA ARG A 255 -0.37 20.55 -12.87
C ARG A 255 -1.52 19.76 -12.24
N ALA A 256 -1.68 18.51 -12.68
CA ALA A 256 -2.47 17.49 -12.00
C ALA A 256 -1.58 16.42 -11.37
N THR A 257 -2.09 15.72 -10.37
CA THR A 257 -1.40 14.59 -9.76
C THR A 257 -2.24 13.33 -9.88
N VAL A 258 -1.65 12.23 -10.36
CA VAL A 258 -2.24 10.90 -10.35
C VAL A 258 -1.46 10.06 -9.36
N ILE A 259 -2.09 9.58 -8.30
CA ILE A 259 -1.48 8.73 -7.28
C ILE A 259 -2.06 7.33 -7.41
N ALA A 260 -1.23 6.36 -7.76
CA ALA A 260 -1.67 5.02 -8.07
C ALA A 260 -0.98 4.00 -7.19
N HIS A 261 -1.77 3.15 -6.53
CA HIS A 261 -1.29 2.13 -5.61
C HIS A 261 -1.42 0.73 -6.22
N SER A 262 -0.44 -0.14 -6.01
CA SER A 262 -0.51 -1.55 -6.40
C SER A 262 -0.97 -1.73 -7.85
N ALA A 263 -2.02 -2.53 -8.12
CA ALA A 263 -2.57 -2.76 -9.45
C ALA A 263 -3.13 -1.50 -10.13
N GLY A 264 -3.54 -0.51 -9.34
CA GLY A 264 -3.92 0.80 -9.83
C GLY A 264 -2.79 1.49 -10.58
N ALA A 265 -1.53 1.21 -10.27
CA ALA A 265 -0.38 1.74 -11.01
C ALA A 265 -0.34 1.22 -12.45
N THR A 266 -0.69 -0.06 -12.68
CA THR A 266 -0.79 -0.61 -14.05
C THR A 266 -1.96 0.01 -14.81
N VAL A 267 -3.12 0.18 -14.17
CA VAL A 267 -4.28 0.84 -14.79
C VAL A 267 -3.98 2.29 -15.14
N ALA A 268 -3.38 3.04 -14.21
CA ALA A 268 -2.98 4.43 -14.40
C ALA A 268 -1.93 4.58 -15.50
N PHE A 269 -0.91 3.72 -15.53
CA PHE A 269 0.07 3.70 -16.61
C PHE A 269 -0.59 3.45 -17.98
N ALA A 270 -1.53 2.51 -18.06
CA ALA A 270 -2.25 2.22 -19.30
C ALA A 270 -3.15 3.37 -19.77
N ALA A 271 -3.70 4.15 -18.83
CA ALA A 271 -4.47 5.37 -19.12
C ALA A 271 -3.56 6.52 -19.60
N LEU A 272 -2.48 6.77 -18.88
CA LEU A 272 -1.54 7.88 -19.14
C LEU A 272 -0.66 7.65 -20.37
N SER A 273 -0.51 6.40 -20.83
CA SER A 273 0.14 6.06 -22.11
C SER A 273 -0.84 5.98 -23.29
N ASP A 274 -2.14 6.28 -23.08
CA ASP A 274 -3.15 6.25 -24.14
C ASP A 274 -3.18 7.58 -24.91
N PRO A 275 -2.85 7.61 -26.23
CA PRO A 275 -2.84 8.85 -27.01
C PRO A 275 -4.18 9.60 -26.99
N SER A 276 -5.29 8.86 -26.95
CA SER A 276 -6.63 9.47 -26.96
C SER A 276 -6.96 10.27 -25.69
N LEU A 277 -6.29 9.98 -24.56
CA LEU A 277 -6.37 10.85 -23.38
C LEU A 277 -5.80 12.22 -23.73
N TRP A 278 -4.56 12.25 -24.23
CA TRP A 278 -3.81 13.47 -24.53
C TRP A 278 -4.42 14.27 -25.67
N GLU A 279 -4.87 13.62 -26.74
CA GLU A 279 -5.60 14.31 -27.81
C GLU A 279 -6.85 15.05 -27.30
N THR A 280 -7.57 14.44 -26.35
CA THR A 280 -8.77 15.05 -25.77
C THR A 280 -8.42 16.11 -24.74
N TRP A 281 -7.37 15.86 -23.96
CA TRP A 281 -6.80 16.78 -22.99
C TRP A 281 -6.34 18.09 -23.65
N ASP A 282 -5.67 17.98 -24.80
CA ASP A 282 -5.19 19.11 -25.60
C ASP A 282 -6.34 19.89 -26.22
N ARG A 283 -7.38 19.20 -26.73
CA ARG A 283 -8.60 19.87 -27.24
C ARG A 283 -9.35 20.62 -26.16
N ALA A 284 -9.41 20.09 -24.94
CA ALA A 284 -10.05 20.76 -23.81
C ALA A 284 -9.33 22.06 -23.39
N SER A 285 -8.08 22.27 -23.85
CA SER A 285 -7.24 23.49 -23.90
C SER A 285 -7.28 24.51 -22.75
N THR A 286 -7.81 24.13 -21.60
CA THR A 286 -7.76 24.85 -20.31
C THR A 286 -7.37 23.92 -19.17
N GLY A 287 -6.80 22.75 -19.47
CA GLY A 287 -6.38 21.77 -18.47
C GLY A 287 -4.92 21.92 -18.01
N PRO A 288 -4.50 21.14 -17.00
CA PRO A 288 -3.12 21.05 -16.58
C PRO A 288 -2.13 20.73 -17.69
N LYS A 289 -0.98 21.41 -17.69
CA LYS A 289 0.08 21.21 -18.68
C LYS A 289 0.96 20.01 -18.37
N GLU A 290 1.01 19.63 -17.10
CA GLU A 290 1.86 18.54 -16.60
C GLU A 290 1.05 17.59 -15.70
N ILE A 291 1.46 16.32 -15.67
CA ILE A 291 0.91 15.32 -14.76
C ILE A 291 2.03 14.70 -13.95
N SER A 292 2.00 14.87 -12.61
CA SER A 292 2.82 14.06 -11.71
C SER A 292 2.16 12.70 -11.53
N PHE A 293 2.79 11.65 -12.02
CA PHE A 293 2.36 10.26 -11.85
C PHE A 293 3.13 9.61 -10.71
N LEU A 294 2.49 9.49 -9.54
CA LEU A 294 3.06 8.93 -8.33
C LEU A 294 2.63 7.47 -8.20
N THR A 295 3.55 6.52 -8.38
CA THR A 295 3.26 5.09 -8.17
C THR A 295 3.74 4.63 -6.80
N VAL A 296 2.93 3.85 -6.09
CA VAL A 296 3.20 3.46 -4.70
C VAL A 296 3.00 1.96 -4.57
N GLY A 297 4.04 1.23 -4.18
CA GLY A 297 3.98 -0.24 -4.15
C GLY A 297 3.58 -0.82 -5.51
N SER A 298 4.12 -0.24 -6.58
CA SER A 298 3.64 -0.41 -7.96
C SER A 298 3.68 -1.86 -8.45
N SER A 299 2.63 -2.32 -9.12
CA SER A 299 2.62 -3.62 -9.80
C SER A 299 3.27 -3.61 -11.19
N LEU A 300 3.85 -2.50 -11.65
CA LEU A 300 4.40 -2.40 -13.00
C LEU A 300 5.51 -3.43 -13.27
N ASN A 301 6.36 -3.71 -12.29
CA ASN A 301 7.38 -4.77 -12.40
C ASN A 301 6.77 -6.16 -12.59
N LEU A 302 5.70 -6.46 -11.87
CA LEU A 302 4.98 -7.71 -12.01
C LEU A 302 4.33 -7.79 -13.40
N ALA A 303 3.69 -6.72 -13.85
CA ALA A 303 3.11 -6.64 -15.18
C ALA A 303 4.15 -6.85 -16.30
N TRP A 304 5.31 -6.19 -16.19
CA TRP A 304 6.40 -6.30 -17.14
C TRP A 304 6.96 -7.72 -17.24
N ARG A 305 7.20 -8.35 -16.10
CA ARG A 305 7.75 -9.71 -16.05
C ARG A 305 6.75 -10.77 -16.51
N SER A 306 5.45 -10.51 -16.30
CA SER A 306 4.39 -11.41 -16.76
C SER A 306 4.32 -11.43 -18.29
N ASP A 307 4.37 -10.27 -18.93
CA ASP A 307 4.39 -10.14 -20.38
C ASP A 307 4.99 -8.78 -20.82
N HIS A 308 6.29 -8.77 -21.15
CA HIS A 308 7.01 -7.58 -21.62
C HIS A 308 6.62 -7.16 -23.06
N ASN A 309 5.90 -8.05 -23.77
CA ASN A 309 5.38 -7.81 -25.12
C ASN A 309 3.93 -7.34 -25.13
N HIS A 310 3.29 -7.30 -23.95
CA HIS A 310 1.91 -6.82 -23.79
C HIS A 310 1.74 -5.43 -24.42
N PRO A 311 0.64 -5.15 -25.14
CA PRO A 311 0.48 -3.89 -25.88
C PRO A 311 0.57 -2.61 -25.05
N ILE A 312 0.35 -2.67 -23.73
CA ILE A 312 0.54 -1.51 -22.84
C ILE A 312 1.97 -0.97 -22.89
N TRP A 313 2.95 -1.84 -23.13
CA TRP A 313 4.35 -1.48 -23.18
C TRP A 313 4.80 -0.96 -24.54
N ARG A 314 3.96 -1.08 -25.57
CA ARG A 314 4.24 -0.52 -26.89
C ARG A 314 3.99 0.99 -26.94
N ARG A 315 3.48 1.54 -25.84
CA ARG A 315 3.12 2.94 -25.69
C ARG A 315 4.01 3.54 -24.62
N ASN A 316 4.50 4.73 -24.90
CA ASN A 316 5.27 5.50 -23.95
C ASN A 316 4.30 6.39 -23.15
N LEU A 317 4.71 6.77 -21.95
CA LEU A 317 4.12 7.91 -21.27
C LEU A 317 4.38 9.16 -22.10
N ASP A 318 3.41 10.07 -22.12
CA ASP A 318 3.58 11.39 -22.73
C ASP A 318 4.73 12.14 -22.01
N PRO A 319 5.58 12.91 -22.72
CA PRO A 319 6.68 13.66 -22.11
C PRO A 319 6.27 14.63 -20.98
N ARG A 320 4.99 15.01 -20.92
CA ARG A 320 4.40 15.82 -19.85
C ARG A 320 4.11 15.04 -18.57
N VAL A 321 4.29 13.73 -18.59
CA VAL A 321 4.16 12.88 -17.41
C VAL A 321 5.49 12.79 -16.69
N ARG A 322 5.52 13.30 -15.46
CA ARG A 322 6.63 13.16 -14.53
C ARG A 322 6.35 11.97 -13.63
N TRP A 323 7.09 10.87 -13.80
CA TRP A 323 6.84 9.61 -13.08
C TRP A 323 7.74 9.48 -11.84
N ILE A 324 7.14 9.42 -10.65
CA ILE A 324 7.85 9.16 -9.39
C ILE A 324 7.34 7.84 -8.82
N ASP A 325 8.23 6.87 -8.65
CA ASP A 325 7.92 5.56 -8.09
C ASP A 325 8.41 5.42 -6.64
N PHE A 326 7.51 5.06 -5.74
CA PHE A 326 7.76 4.79 -4.33
C PHE A 326 7.65 3.29 -4.05
N TRP A 327 8.72 2.72 -3.51
CA TRP A 327 8.75 1.29 -3.16
C TRP A 327 9.48 1.05 -1.84
N ALA A 328 8.94 0.13 -1.04
CA ALA A 328 9.57 -0.35 0.18
C ALA A 328 10.36 -1.64 -0.07
N ARG A 329 11.39 -1.88 0.74
CA ARG A 329 12.30 -3.03 0.57
C ARG A 329 11.57 -4.37 0.61
N TYR A 330 10.63 -4.53 1.54
CA TYR A 330 9.92 -5.79 1.75
C TYR A 330 8.53 -5.79 1.12
N ASP A 331 8.18 -4.77 0.34
CA ASP A 331 6.91 -4.79 -0.37
C ASP A 331 6.91 -5.91 -1.43
N PRO A 332 6.02 -6.92 -1.30
CA PRO A 332 5.96 -8.05 -2.19
C PRO A 332 5.29 -7.74 -3.53
N VAL A 333 4.99 -6.50 -3.89
CA VAL A 333 4.40 -6.18 -5.21
C VAL A 333 5.41 -5.52 -6.17
N PRO A 334 6.07 -4.40 -5.83
CA PRO A 334 7.05 -3.76 -6.71
C PRO A 334 8.36 -4.57 -6.79
N HIS A 335 8.70 -5.34 -5.74
CA HIS A 335 9.88 -6.19 -5.73
C HIS A 335 11.19 -5.42 -5.98
N GLY A 336 11.24 -4.22 -5.42
CA GLY A 336 12.33 -3.28 -5.67
C GLY A 336 11.94 -2.17 -6.65
N PRO A 337 12.92 -1.45 -7.19
CA PRO A 337 12.68 -0.37 -8.13
C PRO A 337 12.16 -0.92 -9.46
N PRO A 338 11.45 -0.10 -10.26
CA PRO A 338 11.06 -0.43 -11.62
C PRO A 338 12.24 -1.01 -12.42
N VAL A 339 12.05 -2.01 -13.28
CA VAL A 339 13.15 -2.57 -14.10
C VAL A 339 13.64 -1.51 -15.09
N MET A 340 14.96 -1.33 -15.25
CA MET A 340 15.54 -0.29 -16.10
C MET A 340 15.02 -0.35 -17.55
N GLU A 341 14.96 -1.55 -18.14
CA GLU A 341 14.40 -1.74 -19.48
C GLU A 341 12.94 -1.29 -19.59
N MET A 342 12.12 -1.65 -18.61
CA MET A 342 10.73 -1.20 -18.53
C MET A 342 10.64 0.32 -18.44
N GLN A 343 11.52 0.96 -17.65
CA GLN A 343 11.54 2.42 -17.53
C GLN A 343 11.90 3.10 -18.84
N LEU A 344 12.95 2.63 -19.53
CA LEU A 344 13.38 3.17 -20.81
C LEU A 344 12.26 3.05 -21.85
N LYS A 345 11.59 1.88 -21.89
CA LYS A 345 10.45 1.66 -22.78
C LYS A 345 9.25 2.53 -22.40
N ALA A 346 8.93 2.63 -21.11
CA ALA A 346 7.86 3.47 -20.60
C ALA A 346 8.06 4.96 -20.90
N ARG A 347 9.30 5.45 -20.89
CA ARG A 347 9.61 6.88 -21.13
C ARG A 347 9.81 7.21 -22.60
N GLY A 348 10.13 6.23 -23.43
CA GLY A 348 10.49 6.45 -24.83
C GLY A 348 11.85 7.14 -25.01
N SER A 349 12.16 7.51 -26.25
CA SER A 349 13.40 8.20 -26.66
C SER A 349 13.55 9.60 -26.07
N ASP A 350 12.41 10.25 -25.79
CA ASP A 350 12.38 11.68 -25.50
C ASP A 350 12.65 11.99 -24.02
N GLY A 351 12.86 10.95 -23.20
CA GLY A 351 13.51 11.07 -21.90
C GLY A 351 12.69 11.76 -20.81
N GLY A 352 11.37 11.54 -20.74
CA GLY A 352 10.47 12.12 -19.71
C GLY A 352 10.97 11.93 -18.27
N VAL A 353 10.53 12.72 -17.29
CA VAL A 353 11.16 12.67 -15.95
C VAL A 353 10.80 11.38 -15.20
N PHE A 354 11.80 10.70 -14.65
CA PHE A 354 11.60 9.50 -13.81
C PHE A 354 12.44 9.55 -12.54
N GLU A 355 11.80 9.32 -11.40
CA GLU A 355 12.44 9.22 -10.10
C GLU A 355 12.06 7.90 -9.42
N SER A 356 13.04 7.19 -8.84
CA SER A 356 12.80 5.96 -8.07
C SER A 356 13.21 6.13 -6.62
N VAL A 357 12.21 6.21 -5.75
CA VAL A 357 12.33 6.53 -4.33
C VAL A 357 12.14 5.27 -3.51
N ARG A 358 13.25 4.76 -2.98
CA ARG A 358 13.18 3.71 -1.97
C ARG A 358 12.79 4.31 -0.62
N VAL A 359 11.72 3.80 -0.03
CA VAL A 359 11.26 4.19 1.31
C VAL A 359 11.47 3.09 2.34
N VAL A 360 11.63 3.49 3.61
CA VAL A 360 11.52 2.57 4.76
C VAL A 360 10.13 2.75 5.36
N ASN A 361 9.28 1.76 5.13
CA ASN A 361 7.89 1.81 5.58
C ASN A 361 7.74 1.19 6.97
N GLN A 362 7.26 -0.05 7.08
CA GLN A 362 7.20 -0.78 8.34
C GLN A 362 8.28 -1.86 8.45
N ASP A 363 9.11 -2.00 7.42
CA ASP A 363 10.07 -3.08 7.22
C ASP A 363 9.46 -4.46 7.48
N ASN A 364 8.25 -4.68 6.95
CA ASN A 364 7.48 -5.89 7.17
C ASN A 364 6.85 -6.39 5.86
N PRO A 365 7.17 -7.61 5.39
CA PRO A 365 6.65 -8.12 4.12
C PRO A 365 5.12 -8.25 4.06
N PHE A 366 4.45 -8.33 5.22
CA PHE A 366 2.99 -8.48 5.26
C PHE A 366 2.24 -7.16 5.25
N SER A 367 2.88 -6.05 5.63
CA SER A 367 2.20 -4.76 5.81
C SER A 367 2.82 -3.62 5.03
N ASP A 368 4.06 -3.74 4.56
CA ASP A 368 4.73 -2.70 3.77
C ASP A 368 3.90 -2.30 2.55
N HIS A 369 3.24 -3.27 1.90
CA HIS A 369 2.43 -3.01 0.71
C HIS A 369 1.28 -2.02 0.95
N VAL A 370 0.62 -2.08 2.11
CA VAL A 370 -0.62 -1.33 2.38
C VAL A 370 -0.43 -0.14 3.32
N SER A 371 0.77 0.05 3.87
CA SER A 371 1.01 1.03 4.94
C SER A 371 1.71 2.32 4.50
N TYR A 372 1.95 2.51 3.20
CA TYR A 372 2.64 3.70 2.66
C TYR A 372 2.00 5.01 3.11
N TRP A 373 0.67 5.05 3.21
CA TRP A 373 -0.09 6.25 3.55
C TRP A 373 0.24 6.78 4.95
N GLY A 374 0.62 5.90 5.89
CA GLY A 374 1.03 6.29 7.24
C GLY A 374 2.50 6.72 7.34
N ASN A 375 3.27 6.63 6.26
CA ASN A 375 4.68 6.99 6.26
C ASN A 375 4.85 8.50 5.98
N HIS A 376 4.61 9.32 6.99
CA HIS A 376 4.62 10.77 6.84
C HIS A 376 5.98 11.33 6.38
N PRO A 377 7.11 10.93 6.99
CA PRO A 377 8.42 11.49 6.65
C PRO A 377 8.87 11.14 5.23
N GLU A 378 8.59 9.92 4.76
CA GLU A 378 9.12 9.45 3.48
C GLU A 378 8.14 9.46 2.31
N VAL A 379 6.84 9.32 2.54
CA VAL A 379 5.85 9.18 1.47
C VAL A 379 4.95 10.41 1.42
N VAL A 380 4.24 10.73 2.50
CA VAL A 380 3.25 11.82 2.50
C VAL A 380 3.91 13.18 2.24
N SER A 381 5.07 13.46 2.86
CA SER A 381 5.81 14.71 2.62
C SER A 381 6.12 14.95 1.14
N ARG A 382 6.43 13.87 0.40
CA ARG A 382 6.74 13.92 -1.04
C ARG A 382 5.48 14.03 -1.90
N PHE A 383 4.36 13.44 -1.48
CA PHE A 383 3.07 13.70 -2.13
C PHE A 383 2.65 15.15 -1.98
N VAL A 384 2.77 15.69 -0.77
CA VAL A 384 2.46 17.10 -0.47
C VAL A 384 3.32 18.03 -1.33
N HIS A 385 4.63 17.75 -1.45
CA HIS A 385 5.54 18.47 -2.33
C HIS A 385 5.07 18.44 -3.80
N GLU A 386 4.73 17.26 -4.31
CA GLU A 386 4.31 17.08 -5.71
C GLU A 386 2.94 17.69 -6.02
N ILE A 387 1.96 17.54 -5.13
CA ILE A 387 0.60 18.07 -5.31
C ILE A 387 0.61 19.60 -5.28
N ALA A 388 1.34 20.19 -4.33
CA ALA A 388 1.43 21.65 -4.23
C ALA A 388 2.43 22.26 -5.24
N ASN A 389 3.19 21.43 -5.97
CA ASN A 389 4.27 21.87 -6.85
C ASN A 389 5.21 22.86 -6.12
N VAL A 390 5.67 22.49 -4.92
CA VAL A 390 6.54 23.35 -4.13
C VAL A 390 7.89 23.46 -4.84
N PRO A 391 8.36 24.68 -5.18
CA PRO A 391 9.69 24.85 -5.78
C PRO A 391 10.79 24.28 -4.87
N GLU A 392 11.83 23.68 -5.46
CA GLU A 392 12.90 23.02 -4.69
C GLU A 392 13.67 24.00 -3.78
N ASP A 393 13.87 25.24 -4.23
CA ASP A 393 14.48 26.33 -3.45
C ASP A 393 13.61 26.82 -2.28
N ALA A 394 12.30 26.58 -2.34
CA ALA A 394 11.39 26.83 -1.22
C ALA A 394 11.42 25.71 -0.16
N VAL A 395 12.01 24.55 -0.46
CA VAL A 395 12.21 23.44 0.50
C VAL A 395 13.51 23.65 1.24
N GLY A 396 13.45 24.46 2.30
CA GLY A 396 14.61 24.79 3.13
C GLY A 396 14.32 24.73 4.63
N PRO A 397 15.37 24.80 5.47
CA PRO A 397 15.20 25.01 6.89
C PRO A 397 14.36 26.27 7.14
N PRO A 398 13.65 26.35 8.28
CA PRO A 398 13.08 27.62 8.70
C PRO A 398 14.20 28.67 8.71
N ALA A 399 13.94 29.85 8.13
CA ALA A 399 14.84 30.97 8.34
C ALA A 399 15.04 31.13 9.86
N GLU A 400 16.27 31.33 10.32
CA GLU A 400 16.54 31.56 11.75
C GLU A 400 15.60 32.67 12.21
N LEU A 401 14.58 32.28 12.98
CA LEU A 401 13.61 33.23 13.48
C LEU A 401 14.36 34.19 14.39
N GLU A 402 14.25 35.48 14.11
CA GLU A 402 14.60 36.54 15.05
C GLU A 402 14.03 36.14 16.43
N PRO A 403 14.87 35.96 17.46
CA PRO A 403 14.51 35.25 18.70
C PRO A 403 13.41 35.92 19.55
N SER A 404 12.85 37.05 19.11
CA SER A 404 11.90 37.88 19.84
C SER A 404 10.44 37.75 19.40
N GLY A 405 10.13 37.03 18.30
CA GLY A 405 8.77 36.87 17.80
C GLY A 405 8.11 35.53 18.16
N PRO A 406 6.77 35.48 18.33
CA PRO A 406 6.06 34.20 18.29
C PRO A 406 6.34 33.51 16.95
N PRO A 407 6.51 32.17 16.92
CA PRO A 407 6.79 31.47 15.68
C PRO A 407 5.65 31.72 14.69
N GLY A 408 5.99 32.31 13.54
CA GLY A 408 5.04 32.48 12.45
C GLY A 408 4.57 31.13 11.89
N PRO A 409 3.48 31.11 11.10
CA PRO A 409 3.03 29.89 10.45
C PRO A 409 4.14 29.33 9.56
N VAL A 410 4.42 28.04 9.70
CA VAL A 410 5.43 27.31 8.91
C VAL A 410 4.96 27.28 7.46
N SER A 411 5.83 27.62 6.51
CA SER A 411 5.49 27.50 5.09
C SER A 411 5.38 26.03 4.67
N LEU A 412 4.67 25.74 3.58
CA LEU A 412 4.54 24.36 3.11
C LEU A 412 5.91 23.74 2.76
N GLY A 413 6.83 24.52 2.18
CA GLY A 413 8.19 24.06 1.89
C GLY A 413 9.00 23.73 3.15
N GLN A 414 8.86 24.53 4.21
CA GLN A 414 9.46 24.24 5.51
C GLN A 414 8.82 23.01 6.17
N ALA A 415 7.50 22.82 6.04
CA ALA A 415 6.82 21.63 6.52
C ALA A 415 7.35 20.34 5.85
N VAL A 416 7.53 20.38 4.52
CA VAL A 416 8.16 19.30 3.76
C VAL A 416 9.59 19.06 4.25
N TRP A 417 10.40 20.12 4.41
CA TRP A 417 11.78 20.01 4.90
C TRP A 417 11.86 19.36 6.29
N LEU A 418 11.04 19.82 7.24
CA LEU A 418 10.99 19.27 8.60
C LEU A 418 10.64 17.77 8.60
N ALA A 419 9.72 17.36 7.72
CA ALA A 419 9.37 15.95 7.57
C ALA A 419 10.50 15.12 6.94
N LEU A 420 11.23 15.68 5.96
CA LEU A 420 12.39 15.02 5.35
C LEU A 420 13.55 14.86 6.34
N GLU A 421 13.76 15.80 7.26
CA GLU A 421 14.75 15.67 8.33
C GLU A 421 14.37 14.59 9.36
N ASP A 422 13.08 14.36 9.57
CA ASP A 422 12.59 13.31 10.48
C ASP A 422 12.78 11.89 9.91
N ILE A 423 13.15 11.74 8.63
CA ILE A 423 13.42 10.43 7.99
C ILE A 423 14.44 9.62 8.80
N LYS A 424 15.51 10.25 9.30
CA LYS A 424 16.53 9.53 10.09
C LYS A 424 15.94 8.96 11.38
N ARG A 425 15.09 9.72 12.06
CA ARG A 425 14.42 9.30 13.30
C ARG A 425 13.43 8.18 13.01
N HIS A 426 12.60 8.34 11.98
CA HIS A 426 11.65 7.34 11.50
C HIS A 426 12.33 6.01 11.18
N ARG A 427 13.40 6.03 10.36
CA ARG A 427 14.17 4.82 10.00
C ARG A 427 14.83 4.14 11.19
N ASN A 428 15.30 4.90 12.18
CA ASN A 428 15.82 4.33 13.41
C ASN A 428 14.70 3.65 14.21
N TRP A 429 13.53 4.29 14.30
CA TRP A 429 12.37 3.75 15.01
C TRP A 429 11.85 2.47 14.34
N VAL A 430 11.64 2.47 13.01
CA VAL A 430 11.23 1.28 12.25
C VAL A 430 12.25 0.15 12.44
N GLY A 431 13.54 0.45 12.33
CA GLY A 431 14.61 -0.54 12.57
C GLY A 431 14.55 -1.14 13.98
N THR A 432 14.29 -0.33 15.01
CA THR A 432 14.09 -0.83 16.39
C THR A 432 12.86 -1.72 16.50
N ILE A 433 11.72 -1.31 15.93
CA ILE A 433 10.49 -2.11 15.96
C ILE A 433 10.68 -3.43 15.21
N SER A 434 11.35 -3.43 14.06
CA SER A 434 11.64 -4.64 13.29
C SER A 434 12.58 -5.58 14.04
N LEU A 435 13.58 -5.06 14.76
CA LEU A 435 14.41 -5.87 15.66
C LEU A 435 13.59 -6.51 16.78
N LEU A 436 12.68 -5.75 17.42
CA LEU A 436 11.80 -6.28 18.46
C LEU A 436 10.87 -7.38 17.92
N ARG A 437 10.30 -7.19 16.72
CA ARG A 437 9.46 -8.18 16.04
C ARG A 437 10.19 -9.49 15.74
N ALA A 438 11.49 -9.42 15.44
CA ALA A 438 12.29 -10.62 15.19
C ALA A 438 12.73 -11.28 16.51
N TYR A 439 13.20 -10.47 17.47
CA TYR A 439 13.83 -10.97 18.69
C TYR A 439 12.83 -11.56 19.67
N VAL A 440 11.67 -10.92 19.89
CA VAL A 440 10.69 -11.38 20.89
C VAL A 440 10.16 -12.78 20.57
N PRO A 441 9.66 -13.07 19.35
CA PRO A 441 9.22 -14.42 19.01
C PRO A 441 10.38 -15.43 19.04
N ALA A 442 11.57 -15.07 18.54
CA ALA A 442 12.72 -15.96 18.54
C ALA A 442 13.20 -16.32 19.96
N ALA A 443 13.22 -15.35 20.88
CA ALA A 443 13.57 -15.57 22.28
C ALA A 443 12.55 -16.48 22.95
N ILE A 444 11.25 -16.25 22.73
CA ILE A 444 10.21 -17.09 23.32
C ILE A 444 10.25 -18.50 22.73
N LEU A 445 10.46 -18.62 21.41
CA LEU A 445 10.63 -19.92 20.76
C LEU A 445 11.84 -20.68 21.32
N GLY A 446 12.95 -19.98 21.55
CA GLY A 446 14.15 -20.54 22.18
C GLY A 446 13.87 -21.01 23.60
N VAL A 447 13.13 -20.24 24.40
CA VAL A 447 12.73 -20.63 25.76
C VAL A 447 11.79 -21.84 25.75
N VAL A 448 10.77 -21.85 24.89
CA VAL A 448 9.84 -23.00 24.75
C VAL A 448 10.59 -24.25 24.33
N THR A 449 11.46 -24.15 23.33
CA THR A 449 12.27 -25.28 22.84
C THR A 449 13.21 -25.79 23.93
N ALA A 450 13.84 -24.88 24.70
CA ALA A 450 14.69 -25.26 25.82
C ALA A 450 13.88 -25.94 26.93
N LEU A 451 12.68 -25.44 27.26
CA LEU A 451 11.81 -26.06 28.26
C LEU A 451 11.32 -27.45 27.82
N ASP A 452 10.93 -27.62 26.56
CA ASP A 452 10.52 -28.92 26.01
C ASP A 452 11.67 -29.93 26.00
N PHE A 453 12.92 -29.46 25.87
CA PHE A 453 14.09 -30.34 25.91
C PHE A 453 14.58 -30.65 27.34
N LEU A 454 14.51 -29.66 28.23
CA LEU A 454 15.04 -29.75 29.60
C LEU A 454 14.02 -30.30 30.60
N THR A 455 12.74 -30.36 30.23
CA THR A 455 11.68 -30.82 31.11
C THR A 455 10.86 -31.92 30.41
N PRO A 456 10.27 -32.87 31.16
CA PRO A 456 9.37 -33.88 30.58
C PRO A 456 8.05 -33.28 30.07
N TRP A 457 7.88 -31.96 30.16
CA TRP A 457 6.69 -31.24 29.76
C TRP A 457 6.79 -31.01 28.26
N ASN A 458 6.05 -31.84 27.52
CA ASN A 458 6.02 -31.85 26.08
C ASN A 458 5.09 -30.73 25.57
N THR A 459 5.41 -29.48 25.91
CA THR A 459 4.49 -28.33 25.90
C THR A 459 3.91 -28.08 24.52
N ALA A 460 4.72 -28.16 23.46
CA ALA A 460 4.23 -28.06 22.09
C ALA A 460 3.22 -29.17 21.75
N THR A 461 3.51 -30.41 22.13
CA THR A 461 2.60 -31.54 21.88
C THR A 461 1.29 -31.41 22.67
N VAL A 462 1.36 -30.92 23.92
CA VAL A 462 0.18 -30.65 24.77
C VAL A 462 -0.73 -29.57 24.17
N LEU A 463 -0.16 -28.54 23.54
CA LEU A 463 -0.94 -27.49 22.87
C LEU A 463 -1.46 -27.93 21.49
N GLY A 464 -0.69 -28.73 20.75
CA GLY A 464 -1.05 -29.17 19.40
C GLY A 464 -2.09 -30.27 19.35
N GLY A 465 -2.11 -31.18 20.33
CA GLY A 465 -3.06 -32.30 20.42
C GLY A 465 -4.53 -31.85 20.37
N PRO A 466 -4.98 -30.97 21.28
CA PRO A 466 -6.37 -30.50 21.31
C PRO A 466 -6.81 -29.76 20.04
N VAL A 467 -5.91 -29.01 19.39
CA VAL A 467 -6.21 -28.32 18.13
C VAL A 467 -6.40 -29.32 16.99
N LEU A 468 -5.56 -30.35 16.91
CA LEU A 468 -5.73 -31.43 15.94
C LEU A 468 -7.01 -32.22 16.19
N GLU A 469 -7.37 -32.51 17.44
CA GLU A 469 -8.63 -33.18 17.80
C GLU A 469 -9.85 -32.34 17.42
N PHE A 470 -9.78 -31.02 17.58
CA PHE A 470 -10.85 -30.10 17.18
C PHE A 470 -11.00 -30.02 15.65
N ILE A 471 -9.90 -29.97 14.91
CA ILE A 471 -9.90 -29.88 13.43
C ILE A 471 -10.28 -31.23 12.80
N LEU A 472 -9.84 -32.34 13.41
CA LEU A 472 -10.03 -33.71 12.95
C LEU A 472 -10.77 -34.54 14.03
N PRO A 473 -12.06 -34.23 14.28
CA PRO A 473 -12.85 -34.99 15.24
C PRO A 473 -12.94 -36.46 14.82
N ASP A 474 -12.92 -37.38 15.79
CA ASP A 474 -13.09 -38.81 15.52
C ASP A 474 -14.47 -39.08 14.92
N GLU A 475 -14.54 -39.12 13.58
CA GLU A 475 -15.70 -39.67 12.88
C GLU A 475 -15.62 -41.20 13.01
N GLY A 476 -16.44 -41.75 13.90
CA GLY A 476 -16.36 -43.13 14.39
C GLY A 476 -16.34 -44.21 13.31
N ASN A 477 -15.47 -45.20 13.54
CA ASN A 477 -15.47 -46.60 13.07
C ASN A 477 -15.85 -46.96 11.61
N GLY A 478 -15.98 -46.01 10.69
CA GLY A 478 -16.11 -46.29 9.26
C GLY A 478 -14.79 -46.83 8.71
N GLY A 479 -14.70 -48.14 8.45
CA GLY A 479 -13.50 -48.87 8.02
C GLY A 479 -12.93 -48.52 6.62
N GLY A 480 -12.97 -47.25 6.22
CA GLY A 480 -12.30 -46.75 5.01
C GLY A 480 -10.83 -46.39 5.25
N LEU A 481 -10.16 -45.80 4.25
CA LEU A 481 -8.77 -45.30 4.34
C LEU A 481 -8.55 -44.17 5.37
N GLY A 482 -9.62 -43.64 5.97
CA GLY A 482 -9.60 -42.53 6.93
C GLY A 482 -8.79 -42.76 8.22
N PRO A 483 -8.89 -43.91 8.91
CA PRO A 483 -8.20 -44.15 10.17
C PRO A 483 -6.67 -44.19 10.02
N TRP A 484 -6.13 -44.74 8.94
CA TRP A 484 -4.67 -44.78 8.73
C TRP A 484 -4.11 -43.37 8.49
N LEU A 485 -4.81 -42.52 7.74
CA LEU A 485 -4.40 -41.14 7.52
C LEU A 485 -4.50 -40.32 8.82
N LEU A 486 -5.57 -40.50 9.60
CA LEU A 486 -5.79 -39.83 10.88
C LEU A 486 -4.75 -40.24 11.93
N VAL A 487 -4.37 -41.52 11.99
CA VAL A 487 -3.30 -42.01 12.89
C VAL A 487 -1.95 -41.37 12.54
N ASN A 488 -1.61 -41.27 11.25
CA ASN A 488 -0.38 -40.61 10.83
C ASN A 488 -0.41 -39.10 11.08
N LEU A 489 -1.55 -38.44 10.86
CA LEU A 489 -1.75 -37.01 11.16
C LEU A 489 -1.70 -36.70 12.66
N ARG A 490 -2.01 -37.68 13.52
CA ARG A 490 -1.86 -37.60 14.98
C ARG A 490 -0.47 -38.03 15.47
N SER A 491 0.49 -38.27 14.57
CA SER A 491 1.85 -38.58 14.99
C SER A 491 2.46 -37.43 15.78
N HIS A 492 3.30 -37.79 16.74
CA HIS A 492 3.95 -36.86 17.67
C HIS A 492 4.69 -35.68 16.98
N PRO A 493 5.37 -35.86 15.82
CA PRO A 493 5.99 -34.73 15.12
C PRO A 493 4.97 -33.72 14.58
N ILE A 494 3.80 -34.18 14.15
CA ILE A 494 2.75 -33.30 13.61
C ILE A 494 2.04 -32.55 14.74
N GLN A 495 1.73 -33.22 15.85
CA GLN A 495 1.23 -32.55 17.06
C GLN A 495 2.20 -31.47 17.54
N TRP A 496 3.50 -31.79 17.56
CA TRP A 496 4.55 -30.84 17.90
C TRP A 496 4.59 -29.64 16.95
N LEU A 497 4.56 -29.86 15.63
CA LEU A 497 4.50 -28.78 14.62
C LEU A 497 3.25 -27.90 14.76
N VAL A 498 2.08 -28.50 14.99
CA VAL A 498 0.84 -27.76 15.24
C VAL A 498 0.94 -26.95 16.53
N GLY A 499 1.51 -27.51 17.59
CA GLY A 499 1.80 -26.79 18.83
C GLY A 499 2.69 -25.57 18.61
N PHE A 500 3.77 -25.73 17.85
CA PHE A 500 4.65 -24.63 17.45
C PHE A 500 3.90 -23.55 16.65
N ALA A 501 3.03 -23.95 15.73
CA ALA A 501 2.19 -23.01 14.98
C ALA A 501 1.24 -22.24 15.90
N VAL A 502 0.59 -22.92 16.86
CA VAL A 502 -0.30 -22.30 17.86
C VAL A 502 0.46 -21.30 18.72
N ILE A 503 1.64 -21.66 19.22
CA ILE A 503 2.51 -20.75 19.98
C ILE A 503 2.90 -19.56 19.11
N GLY A 504 3.33 -19.79 17.86
CA GLY A 504 3.65 -18.71 16.92
C GLY A 504 2.49 -17.73 16.71
N VAL A 505 1.27 -18.24 16.53
CA VAL A 505 0.05 -17.42 16.42
C VAL A 505 -0.20 -16.65 17.72
N ALA A 506 -0.12 -17.29 18.88
CA ALA A 506 -0.32 -16.65 20.18
C ALA A 506 0.70 -15.51 20.41
N LEU A 507 1.97 -15.74 20.05
CA LEU A 507 3.02 -14.73 20.14
C LEU A 507 2.80 -13.57 19.18
N TYR A 508 2.35 -13.88 17.96
CA TYR A 508 1.97 -12.85 17.00
C TYR A 508 0.78 -12.03 17.52
N SER A 509 -0.24 -12.67 18.07
CA SER A 509 -1.39 -11.99 18.68
C SER A 509 -0.97 -11.13 19.88
N LEU A 510 -0.10 -11.64 20.76
CA LEU A 510 0.47 -10.87 21.87
C LEU A 510 1.24 -9.66 21.36
N TRP A 511 2.05 -9.85 20.31
CA TRP A 511 2.74 -8.74 19.65
C TRP A 511 1.76 -7.71 19.09
N GLN A 512 0.67 -8.12 18.44
CA GLN A 512 -0.37 -7.18 17.98
C GLN A 512 -0.98 -6.42 19.15
N ILE A 513 -1.23 -7.07 20.30
CA ILE A 513 -1.70 -6.38 21.52
C ILE A 513 -0.65 -5.36 21.99
N ILE A 514 0.62 -5.75 22.15
CA ILE A 514 1.70 -4.82 22.56
C ILE A 514 1.79 -3.65 21.58
N ARG A 515 1.71 -3.92 20.27
CA ARG A 515 1.71 -2.90 19.23
C ARG A 515 0.55 -1.91 19.44
N LEU A 516 -0.68 -2.39 19.55
CA LEU A 516 -1.88 -1.57 19.70
C LEU A 516 -1.86 -0.74 20.99
N TRP A 517 -1.31 -1.27 22.08
CA TRP A 517 -1.37 -0.63 23.41
C TRP A 517 -0.13 0.20 23.78
N VAL A 518 1.03 -0.09 23.20
CA VAL A 518 2.30 0.56 23.57
C VAL A 518 2.89 1.34 22.40
N VAL A 519 2.83 0.77 21.19
CA VAL A 519 3.51 1.33 20.02
C VAL A 519 2.64 2.36 19.31
N GLU A 520 1.38 2.01 19.01
CA GLU A 520 0.46 2.89 18.29
C GLU A 520 0.06 4.16 19.07
N PRO A 521 -0.11 4.14 20.41
CA PRO A 521 -0.39 5.36 21.14
C PRO A 521 0.75 6.39 21.03
N LYS A 522 2.01 5.94 21.02
CA LYS A 522 3.15 6.82 20.77
C LYS A 522 3.18 7.38 19.34
N LEU A 523 2.71 6.61 18.36
CA LEU A 523 2.50 7.13 17.00
C LEU A 523 1.39 8.18 16.98
N SER A 524 0.27 7.92 17.65
CA SER A 524 -0.84 8.88 17.74
C SER A 524 -0.47 10.15 18.53
N GLN A 525 0.46 10.10 19.48
CA GLN A 525 0.96 11.30 20.14
C GLN A 525 1.79 12.18 19.21
N ASN A 526 2.58 11.56 18.32
CA ASN A 526 3.39 12.29 17.33
C ASN A 526 2.61 12.69 16.07
N TYR A 527 1.45 12.09 15.87
CA TYR A 527 0.50 12.31 14.78
C TYR A 527 -0.92 12.20 15.34
N PRO A 528 -1.38 13.20 16.12
CA PRO A 528 -2.73 13.18 16.63
C PRO A 528 -3.67 13.18 15.42
N ALA A 529 -4.30 12.02 15.16
CA ALA A 529 -5.44 11.95 14.27
C ALA A 529 -6.41 13.03 14.73
N LEU A 530 -6.70 13.96 13.83
CA LEU A 530 -7.50 15.17 14.08
C LEU A 530 -8.70 14.78 14.93
N GLY A 531 -8.65 15.19 16.20
CA GLY A 531 -9.56 14.85 17.29
C GLY A 531 -10.50 13.65 17.07
N ARG A 532 -10.12 12.47 17.57
CA ARG A 532 -11.13 11.74 18.37
C ARG A 532 -11.45 12.66 19.54
N GLY A 533 -12.49 13.47 19.40
CA GLY A 533 -13.04 14.35 20.44
C GLY A 533 -13.38 13.54 21.67
N LYS A 534 -12.37 13.28 22.51
CA LYS A 534 -12.52 12.40 23.67
C LYS A 534 -12.97 13.15 24.92
N ASN A 535 -13.05 14.48 24.91
CA ASN A 535 -13.44 15.27 26.07
C ASN A 535 -14.26 16.51 25.67
N GLN A 536 -15.54 16.31 25.35
CA GLN A 536 -16.60 17.31 25.57
C GLN A 536 -17.91 16.55 25.87
N ASN A 537 -18.01 16.02 27.08
CA ASN A 537 -19.28 15.71 27.75
C ASN A 537 -19.24 16.39 29.11
#